data_AF-A0A1U7EV74-F1
#
_entry.id   AF-A0A1U7EV74-F1
#
_cell.length_a   1.000
_cell.length_b   1.000
_cell.length_c   1.000
_cell.angle_alpha   90.00
_cell.angle_beta   90.00
_cell.angle_gamma   90.00
#
_symmetry.space_group_name_H-M   'P 1'
#
loop_
_entity.id
_entity.type
_entity.pdbx_description
1 polymer ?
#
loop_
_entity_poly.entity_id
_entity_poly.type
_entity_poly.pdbx_seq_one_letter_code
_entity_poly.pdbx_strand_id
1 'polypeptide(L)' 'MARVPITEPVVEQLRDIISDGVLDDEHNYMGAQFAAQDRGHEELAAFVSTADAATYYEALQQAKAAE' A
#
# COMPACT_ATOMS: atom_id res chain seq x y z
N MET A 1 -1.46 -12.72 -8.85
CA MET A 1 -2.07 -11.45 -8.41
C MET A 1 -3.56 -11.53 -8.71
N ALA A 2 -4.38 -10.95 -7.83
CA ALA A 2 -5.84 -10.94 -7.91
C ALA A 2 -6.41 -9.61 -7.41
N ARG A 3 -7.65 -9.27 -7.76
CA ARG A 3 -8.37 -8.15 -7.14
C ARG A 3 -8.68 -8.49 -5.68
N VAL A 4 -7.97 -7.84 -4.77
CA VAL A 4 -8.17 -7.95 -3.32
C VAL A 4 -9.01 -6.76 -2.85
N PRO A 5 -9.97 -6.94 -1.92
CA PRO A 5 -10.66 -5.80 -1.32
C PRO A 5 -9.67 -4.85 -0.64
N ILE A 6 -9.80 -3.56 -0.94
CA ILE A 6 -9.07 -2.50 -0.28
C ILE A 6 -9.81 -2.18 1.02
N THR A 7 -9.15 -2.44 2.15
CA THR A 7 -9.70 -2.19 3.48
C THR A 7 -9.19 -0.85 4.02
N GLU A 8 -9.94 -0.24 4.94
CA GLU A 8 -9.52 0.97 5.65
C GLU A 8 -8.10 0.84 6.26
N PRO A 9 -7.73 -0.23 6.99
CA PRO A 9 -6.37 -0.39 7.51
C PRO A 9 -5.29 -0.43 6.42
N VAL A 10 -5.57 -1.00 5.24
CA VAL A 10 -4.62 -0.97 4.11
C VAL A 10 -4.39 0.46 3.64
N VAL A 11 -5.45 1.26 3.53
CA VAL A 11 -5.36 2.67 3.12
C VAL A 11 -4.61 3.50 4.16
N GLU A 12 -4.90 3.31 5.44
CA GLU A 12 -4.21 4.00 6.54
C GLU A 12 -2.72 3.66 6.60
N GLN A 13 -2.37 2.37 6.51
CA GLN A 13 -0.98 1.91 6.49
C GLN A 13 -0.24 2.40 5.26
N LEU A 14 -0.88 2.41 4.09
CA LEU A 14 -0.28 2.92 2.86
C LEU A 14 -0.02 4.43 2.97
N ARG A 15 -0.97 5.17 3.54
CA ARG A 15 -0.83 6.60 3.82
C ARG A 15 0.33 6.89 4.76
N ASP A 16 0.52 6.11 5.82
CA ASP A 16 1.65 6.27 6.75
C ASP A 16 2.99 6.18 6.01
N ILE A 17 3.17 5.15 5.19
CA ILE A 17 4.40 4.95 4.40
C ILE A 17 4.61 6.08 3.38
N ILE A 18 3.55 6.53 2.70
CA ILE A 18 3.64 7.65 1.75
C ILE A 18 4.00 8.95 2.47
N SER A 19 3.33 9.24 3.58
CA SER A 19 3.53 10.46 4.35
C SER A 19 4.91 10.53 4.98
N ASP A 20 5.50 9.39 5.32
CA ASP A 20 6.84 9.30 5.90
C ASP A 20 7.95 9.36 4.84
N GLY A 21 7.60 9.25 3.55
CA GLY A 21 8.54 9.36 2.43
C GLY A 21 9.53 8.20 2.34
N VAL A 22 9.20 7.04 2.91
CA VAL A 22 10.04 5.82 2.87
C VAL A 22 10.05 5.17 1.48
N LEU A 23 9.06 5.49 0.65
CA LEU A 23 8.95 5.03 -0.73
C LEU A 23 9.69 5.98 -1.68
N ASP A 24 10.71 5.45 -2.36
CA ASP A 24 11.44 6.17 -3.42
C ASP A 24 10.54 6.43 -4.64
N ASP A 25 9.67 5.45 -4.97
CA ASP A 25 8.60 5.61 -5.95
C ASP A 25 7.31 4.95 -5.42
N GLU A 26 6.23 5.72 -5.34
CA GLU A 26 4.95 5.29 -4.77
C GLU A 26 4.27 4.21 -5.61
N HIS A 27 4.61 4.12 -6.90
CA HIS A 27 4.11 3.08 -7.80
C HIS A 27 4.88 1.77 -7.68
N ASN A 28 6.01 1.78 -6.95
CA ASN A 28 6.79 0.59 -6.69
C ASN A 28 6.16 -0.25 -5.58
N TYR A 29 5.18 -1.07 -5.96
CA TYR A 29 4.50 -2.02 -5.07
C TYR A 29 5.49 -2.98 -4.37
N MET A 30 6.62 -3.35 -4.98
CA MET A 30 7.65 -4.14 -4.28
C MET A 30 8.30 -3.35 -3.14
N GLY A 31 8.58 -2.07 -3.37
CA GLY A 31 9.07 -1.16 -2.33
C GLY A 31 8.03 -0.97 -1.22
N ALA A 32 6.75 -0.87 -1.58
CA ALA A 32 5.67 -0.70 -0.61
C ALA A 32 5.48 -1.93 0.26
N GLN A 33 5.58 -3.13 -0.32
CA GLN A 33 5.60 -4.39 0.43
C GLN A 33 6.78 -4.46 1.41
N PHE A 34 7.95 -3.95 1.03
CA PHE A 34 9.12 -3.94 1.90
C PHE A 34 8.97 -2.95 3.05
N ALA A 35 8.56 -1.71 2.75
CA ALA A 35 8.29 -0.69 3.75
C ALA A 35 7.17 -1.12 4.71
N ALA A 36 6.14 -1.80 4.21
CA ALA A 36 5.08 -2.37 5.04
C ALA A 36 5.61 -3.41 6.03
N GLN A 37 6.48 -4.33 5.58
CA GLN A 37 7.09 -5.31 6.47
C GLN A 37 8.01 -4.67 7.52
N ASP A 38 8.80 -3.67 7.13
CA ASP A 38 9.70 -2.96 8.04
C ASP A 38 8.94 -2.22 9.16
N ARG A 39 7.76 -1.67 8.84
CA ARG A 39 6.86 -0.98 9.77
C ARG A 39 5.96 -1.90 10.59
N GLY A 40 5.93 -3.19 10.30
CA GLY A 40 4.98 -4.13 10.91
C GLY A 40 3.54 -3.99 10.40
N HIS A 41 3.35 -3.43 9.20
CA HIS A 41 2.07 -3.32 8.51
C HIS A 41 1.75 -4.62 7.77
N GLU A 42 1.42 -5.67 8.54
CA GLU A 42 1.20 -7.02 8.02
C GLU A 42 0.03 -7.10 7.02
N GLU A 43 -1.03 -6.32 7.24
CA GLU A 43 -2.19 -6.26 6.33
C GLU A 43 -1.82 -5.65 4.98
N LEU A 44 -1.10 -4.53 4.98
CA LEU A 44 -0.61 -3.93 3.75
C LEU A 44 0.37 -4.86 3.03
N ALA A 45 1.30 -5.49 3.75
CA ALA A 45 2.24 -6.43 3.13
C ALA A 45 1.52 -7.60 2.45
N ALA A 46 0.53 -8.21 3.12
CA ALA A 46 -0.29 -9.29 2.57
C ALA A 46 -1.14 -8.82 1.38
N PHE A 47 -1.71 -7.62 1.48
CA PHE A 47 -2.46 -6.99 0.40
C PHE A 47 -1.57 -6.81 -0.83
N VAL A 48 -0.41 -6.16 -0.70
CA VAL A 48 0.51 -5.90 -1.81
C VAL A 48 1.05 -7.18 -2.44
N SER A 49 1.28 -8.22 -1.63
CA SER A 49 1.72 -9.53 -2.12
C SER A 49 0.68 -10.24 -3.00
N THR A 50 -0.61 -10.00 -2.71
CA THR A 50 -1.72 -10.70 -3.36
C THR A 50 -2.38 -9.87 -4.46
N ALA A 51 -2.45 -8.55 -4.27
CA ALA A 51 -3.13 -7.60 -5.12
C ALA A 51 -2.48 -7.47 -6.50
N ASP A 52 -3.31 -7.28 -7.53
CA ASP A 52 -2.83 -6.81 -8.82
C ASP A 52 -2.35 -5.35 -8.74
N ALA A 53 -1.44 -4.98 -9.63
CA ALA A 53 -0.93 -3.60 -9.73
C ALA A 53 -2.07 -2.57 -9.84
N ALA A 54 -3.14 -2.89 -10.58
CA ALA A 54 -4.31 -2.02 -10.67
C ALA A 54 -4.97 -1.77 -9.30
N THR A 55 -5.15 -2.83 -8.51
CA THR A 55 -5.77 -2.74 -7.18
C THR A 55 -4.86 -2.01 -6.19
N TYR A 56 -3.54 -2.20 -6.29
CA TYR A 56 -2.58 -1.40 -5.54
C TYR A 56 -2.68 0.09 -5.87
N TYR A 57 -2.78 0.44 -7.17
CA TYR A 57 -2.95 1.84 -7.57
C TYR A 57 -4.27 2.44 -7.11
N GLU A 58 -5.35 1.67 -7.11
CA GLU A 58 -6.62 2.13 -6.53
C GLU A 58 -6.47 2.44 -5.04
N ALA A 59 -5.78 1.59 -4.27
CA ALA A 59 -5.50 1.84 -2.86
C ALA A 59 -4.61 3.08 -2.66
N LEU A 60 -3.60 3.26 -3.51
CA LEU A 60 -2.73 4.43 -3.52
C LEU A 60 -3.51 5.72 -3.77
N GLN A 61 -4.42 5.70 -4.74
CA GLN A 61 -5.28 6.84 -5.05
C GLN A 61 -6.24 7.14 -3.88
N GLN A 62 -6.78 6.12 -3.21
CA GLN A 62 -7.62 6.31 -2.02
C GLN A 62 -6.83 6.93 -0.86
N ALA A 63 -5.60 6.46 -0.61
CA ALA A 63 -4.73 6.99 0.43
C ALA A 63 -4.39 8.47 0.21
N LYS A 64 -4.20 8.88 -1.06
CA LYS A 64 -3.94 10.26 -1.47
C LYS A 64 -5.18 11.16 -1.52
N ALA A 65 -6.35 10.60 -1.87
CA ALA A 65 -7.58 11.36 -2.01
C ALA A 65 -8.27 11.67 -0.67
N ALA A 66 -7.85 11.03 0.42
CA ALA A 66 -8.36 11.26 1.77
C ALA A 66 -7.73 12.50 2.48
N GLU A 67 -7.26 13.48 1.69
CA GLU A 67 -6.65 14.75 2.14
C GLU A 67 -7.65 15.93 2.05
#